data_AF-A0A8S9ZNE5-F1
#
_entry.id   AF-A0A8S9ZNE5-F1
#
_cell.length_a   1.000
_cell.length_b   1.000
_cell.length_c   1.000
_cell.angle_alpha   90.00
_cell.angle_beta   90.00
_cell.angle_gamma   90.00
#
_symmetry.space_group_name_H-M   'P 1'
#
loop_
_entity.id
_entity.type
_entity.pdbx_description
1 polymer ?
#
loop_
_entity_poly.entity_id
_entity_poly.type
_entity_poly.pdbx_seq_one_letter_code
_entity_poly.pdbx_strand_id
1 'polypeptide(L)'
;METLEKAKEEAEKFSDKIQKEVRDRLNTQDPYNRVIQQLRTAHLIALSIAVLTLYLSWREVSFIFILIPLLFVIGALGIVGFRWYKQVDGRSDFNSLVGAEKPSIKATSGIFLFGSFLFSLLAQWTAPDLDSSIIGLLFGLSSHASVIIGAVCTAIEVYEGIKLKNR
;
A
#
# COMPACT_ATOMS: atom_id res chain seq x y z
N MET A 1 10.41 35.22 43.76
CA MET A 1 10.61 33.76 43.77
C MET A 1 9.32 33.02 43.41
N GLU A 2 8.16 33.37 43.98
CA GLU A 2 6.85 32.75 43.63
C GLU A 2 6.49 32.73 42.13
N THR A 3 6.85 33.77 41.37
CA THR A 3 6.54 33.86 39.93
C THR A 3 7.35 32.88 39.08
N LEU A 4 8.57 32.56 39.50
CA LEU A 4 9.44 31.58 38.83
C LEU A 4 9.01 30.15 39.12
N GLU A 5 8.56 29.86 40.35
CA GLU A 5 8.03 28.56 40.71
C GLU A 5 6.73 28.24 39.98
N LYS A 6 5.79 29.20 39.90
CA LYS A 6 4.55 29.03 39.12
C LYS A 6 4.82 28.81 37.63
N ALA A 7 5.74 29.57 37.04
CA ALA A 7 6.12 29.39 35.63
C ALA A 7 6.75 28.01 35.37
N LYS A 8 7.52 27.49 36.34
CA LYS A 8 8.12 26.15 36.25
C LYS A 8 7.06 25.06 36.36
N GLU A 9 6.11 25.19 37.29
CA GLU A 9 4.98 24.26 37.45
C GLU A 9 4.08 24.20 36.21
N GLU A 10 3.81 25.36 35.58
CA GLU A 10 3.03 25.41 34.33
C GLU A 10 3.77 24.78 33.16
N ALA A 11 5.09 25.00 33.05
CA ALA A 11 5.91 24.37 32.02
C ALA A 11 5.96 22.84 32.16
N GLU A 12 6.04 22.35 33.39
CA GLU A 12 6.06 20.90 33.69
C GLU A 12 4.70 20.26 33.36
N LYS A 13 3.58 20.89 33.75
CA LYS A 13 2.23 20.45 33.36
C LYS A 13 2.01 20.46 31.85
N PHE A 14 2.55 21.46 31.14
CA PHE A 14 2.45 21.53 29.69
C PHE A 14 3.27 20.44 29.00
N SER A 15 4.50 20.20 29.48
CA SER A 15 5.36 19.11 29.01
C SER A 15 4.69 17.74 29.21
N ASP A 16 4.12 17.48 30.39
CA ASP A 16 3.42 16.24 30.68
C ASP A 16 2.18 16.05 29.81
N LYS A 17 1.43 17.13 29.57
CA LYS A 17 0.27 17.09 28.66
C LYS A 17 0.69 16.76 27.24
N ILE A 18 1.76 17.36 26.72
CA ILE A 18 2.29 17.04 25.39
C ILE A 18 2.84 15.62 25.32
N GLN A 19 3.62 15.18 26.32
CA GLN A 19 4.12 13.80 26.35
C GLN A 19 2.98 12.79 26.40
N LYS A 20 1.91 13.07 27.15
CA LYS A 20 0.73 12.23 27.21
C LYS A 20 -0.02 12.23 25.89
N GLU A 21 -0.22 13.38 25.26
CA GLU A 21 -0.88 13.47 23.95
C GLU A 21 -0.07 12.77 22.84
N VAL A 22 1.27 12.92 22.84
CA VAL A 22 2.17 12.21 21.92
C VAL A 22 2.14 10.71 22.19
N ARG A 23 2.13 10.28 23.45
CA ARG A 23 2.03 8.87 23.85
C ARG A 23 0.68 8.27 23.48
N ASP A 24 -0.40 9.01 23.66
CA ASP A 24 -1.75 8.59 23.27
C ASP A 24 -1.86 8.52 21.76
N ARG A 25 -1.28 9.45 21.00
CA ARG A 25 -1.17 9.37 19.53
C ARG A 25 -0.34 8.18 19.04
N LEU A 26 0.73 7.82 19.77
CA LEU A 26 1.55 6.64 19.48
C LEU A 26 0.83 5.32 19.83
N ASN A 27 0.08 5.29 20.93
CA ASN A 27 -0.70 4.13 21.36
C ASN A 27 -2.04 3.97 20.61
N THR A 28 -2.56 5.03 19.99
CA THR A 28 -3.77 5.01 19.13
C THR A 28 -3.47 4.70 17.67
N GLN A 29 -2.20 4.47 17.30
CA GLN A 29 -1.86 4.01 15.95
C GLN A 29 -2.36 2.57 15.78
N ASP A 30 -3.60 2.46 15.30
CA ASP A 30 -4.34 1.22 15.07
C ASP A 30 -3.40 0.15 14.48
N PRO A 31 -3.24 -1.03 15.11
CA PRO A 31 -2.35 -2.09 14.63
C PRO A 31 -2.59 -2.42 13.14
N TYR A 32 -3.83 -2.26 12.67
CA TYR A 32 -4.19 -2.33 11.26
C TYR A 32 -3.37 -1.36 10.39
N ASN A 33 -3.31 -0.07 10.74
CA ASN A 33 -2.62 0.95 9.94
C ASN A 33 -1.12 0.64 9.85
N ARG A 34 -0.51 0.14 10.93
CA ARG A 34 0.92 -0.23 10.92
C ARG A 34 1.18 -1.39 9.98
N VAL A 35 0.37 -2.46 10.05
CA VAL A 35 0.53 -3.65 9.22
C VAL A 35 0.30 -3.31 7.74
N ILE A 36 -0.76 -2.56 7.42
CA ILE A 36 -1.04 -2.14 6.03
C ILE A 36 0.08 -1.27 5.46
N GLN A 37 0.63 -0.34 6.25
CA GLN A 37 1.73 0.50 5.75
C GLN A 37 3.01 -0.29 5.51
N GLN A 38 3.33 -1.27 6.37
CA GLN A 38 4.45 -2.18 6.15
C GLN A 38 4.25 -3.05 4.89
N LEU A 39 3.05 -3.59 4.71
CA LEU A 39 2.71 -4.37 3.51
C LEU A 39 2.77 -3.53 2.23
N ARG A 40 2.21 -2.32 2.23
CA ARG A 40 2.30 -1.40 1.08
C ARG A 40 3.75 -1.01 0.77
N THR A 41 4.59 -0.83 1.78
CA THR A 41 6.03 -0.57 1.59
C THR A 41 6.72 -1.77 0.94
N ALA A 42 6.47 -2.98 1.44
CA ALA A 42 6.99 -4.20 0.83
C ALA A 42 6.50 -4.39 -0.61
N HIS A 43 5.23 -4.05 -0.86
CA HIS A 43 4.64 -4.08 -2.21
C HIS A 43 5.34 -3.13 -3.16
N LEU A 44 5.62 -1.89 -2.73
CA LEU A 44 6.37 -0.91 -3.52
C LEU A 44 7.78 -1.40 -3.86
N ILE A 45 8.47 -2.02 -2.91
CA ILE A 45 9.80 -2.59 -3.15
C ILE A 45 9.72 -3.71 -4.19
N ALA A 46 8.78 -4.64 -4.03
CA ALA A 46 8.57 -5.74 -4.98
C ALA A 46 8.24 -5.20 -6.39
N LEU A 47 7.31 -4.25 -6.51
CA LEU A 47 6.98 -3.62 -7.78
C LEU A 47 8.17 -2.89 -8.41
N SER A 48 8.99 -2.21 -7.60
CA SER A 48 10.18 -1.50 -8.09
C SER A 48 11.22 -2.47 -8.66
N ILE A 49 11.43 -3.62 -8.01
CA ILE A 49 12.31 -4.68 -8.52
C ILE A 49 11.74 -5.26 -9.82
N ALA A 50 10.42 -5.46 -9.91
CA ALA A 50 9.77 -5.94 -11.13
C ALA A 50 9.93 -4.95 -12.30
N VAL A 51 9.76 -3.64 -12.06
CA VAL A 51 10.03 -2.61 -13.08
C VAL A 51 11.48 -2.66 -13.53
N LEU A 52 12.43 -2.70 -12.58
CA LEU A 52 13.85 -2.69 -12.89
C LEU A 52 14.27 -3.91 -13.71
N THR A 53 13.79 -5.10 -13.34
CA THR A 53 14.11 -6.35 -14.04
C THR A 53 13.51 -6.39 -15.45
N LEU A 54 12.24 -5.97 -15.61
CA LEU A 54 11.63 -5.78 -16.94
C LEU A 54 12.42 -4.78 -17.80
N TYR A 55 12.85 -3.67 -17.20
CA TYR A 55 13.67 -2.68 -17.87
C TYR A 55 15.03 -3.24 -18.30
N LEU A 56 15.65 -4.14 -17.53
CA LEU A 56 16.93 -4.74 -17.92
C LEU A 56 16.76 -5.80 -19.02
N SER A 57 15.67 -6.56 -19.01
CA SER A 57 15.38 -7.62 -19.99
C SER A 57 14.89 -7.12 -21.35
N TRP A 58 14.68 -5.80 -21.54
CA TRP A 58 14.12 -5.23 -22.78
C TRP A 58 14.91 -5.56 -24.06
N ARG A 59 16.23 -5.77 -23.93
CA ARG A 59 17.09 -6.12 -25.06
C ARG A 59 16.98 -7.58 -25.47
N GLU A 60 16.59 -8.45 -24.54
CA GLU A 60 16.55 -9.90 -24.73
C GLU A 60 15.20 -10.34 -25.31
N VAL A 61 14.10 -9.77 -24.81
CA VAL A 61 12.75 -10.27 -25.13
C VAL A 61 11.97 -9.36 -26.07
N SER A 62 12.62 -8.32 -26.61
CA SER A 62 12.00 -7.24 -27.40
C SER A 62 11.03 -6.36 -26.60
N PHE A 63 11.07 -5.06 -26.90
CA PHE A 63 10.30 -4.04 -26.18
C PHE A 63 8.79 -4.27 -26.16
N ILE A 64 8.22 -4.78 -27.26
CA ILE A 64 6.76 -4.99 -27.40
C ILE A 64 6.23 -6.00 -26.36
N PHE A 65 6.98 -7.06 -26.07
CA PHE A 65 6.58 -8.09 -25.12
C PHE A 65 6.70 -7.63 -23.66
N ILE A 66 7.54 -6.64 -23.39
CA ILE A 66 7.71 -6.07 -22.05
C ILE A 66 6.74 -4.91 -21.79
N LEU A 67 6.26 -4.24 -22.83
CA LEU A 67 5.40 -3.06 -22.69
C LEU A 67 4.11 -3.36 -21.91
N ILE A 68 3.43 -4.47 -22.22
CA ILE A 68 2.16 -4.85 -21.57
C ILE A 68 2.35 -5.11 -20.07
N PRO A 69 3.23 -6.04 -19.63
CA PRO A 69 3.44 -6.27 -18.20
C PRO A 69 3.98 -5.02 -17.51
N LEU A 70 4.83 -4.23 -18.16
CA LEU A 70 5.34 -2.97 -17.61
C LEU A 70 4.22 -1.96 -17.31
N LEU A 71 3.24 -1.80 -18.21
CA LEU A 71 2.08 -0.92 -17.98
C LEU A 71 1.28 -1.34 -16.75
N PHE A 72 1.08 -2.65 -16.57
CA PHE A 72 0.39 -3.16 -15.38
C PHE A 72 1.20 -2.97 -14.10
N VAL A 73 2.51 -3.23 -14.11
CA VAL A 73 3.37 -2.97 -12.94
C VAL A 73 3.38 -1.48 -12.58
N ILE A 74 3.46 -0.58 -13.56
CA ILE A 74 3.39 0.87 -13.35
C ILE A 74 2.01 1.27 -12.80
N GLY A 75 0.93 0.70 -13.32
CA GLY A 75 -0.43 0.92 -12.81
C GLY A 75 -0.56 0.50 -11.33
N ALA A 76 -0.08 -0.69 -10.98
CA ALA A 76 -0.02 -1.17 -9.60
C ALA A 76 0.82 -0.23 -8.72
N LEU A 77 2.00 0.18 -9.19
CA LEU A 77 2.90 1.08 -8.48
C LEU A 77 2.28 2.46 -8.24
N GLY A 78 1.54 2.98 -9.22
CA GLY A 78 0.77 4.23 -9.08
C GLY A 78 -0.31 4.13 -8.02
N ILE A 79 -1.10 3.05 -8.02
CA ILE A 79 -2.16 2.82 -7.01
C ILE A 79 -1.55 2.67 -5.61
N VAL A 80 -0.60 1.74 -5.45
CA VAL A 80 0.02 1.46 -4.14
C VAL A 80 0.78 2.69 -3.64
N GLY A 81 1.53 3.36 -4.52
CA GLY A 81 2.31 4.55 -4.18
C GLY A 81 1.45 5.71 -3.73
N PHE A 82 0.35 5.97 -4.45
CA PHE A 82 -0.62 6.99 -4.06
C PHE A 82 -1.25 6.66 -2.69
N ARG A 83 -1.69 5.42 -2.49
CA ARG A 83 -2.34 5.00 -1.24
C ARG A 83 -1.37 4.99 -0.05
N TRP A 84 -0.11 4.61 -0.27
CA TRP A 84 0.96 4.69 0.71
C TRP A 84 1.25 6.15 1.10
N TYR A 85 1.49 7.02 0.11
CA TYR A 85 1.82 8.43 0.33
C TYR A 85 0.70 9.21 1.03
N LYS A 86 -0.55 9.00 0.61
CA LYS A 86 -1.72 9.65 1.21
C LYS A 86 -2.26 8.95 2.46
N GLN A 87 -1.65 7.84 2.87
CA GLN A 87 -2.12 7.00 3.97
C GLN A 87 -3.62 6.67 3.88
N VAL A 88 -4.09 6.32 2.68
CA VAL A 88 -5.50 6.05 2.40
C VAL A 88 -5.99 4.87 3.23
N ASP A 89 -7.12 5.02 3.91
CA ASP A 89 -7.76 3.94 4.67
C ASP A 89 -8.63 3.06 3.76
N GLY A 90 -8.19 1.83 3.52
CA GLY A 90 -8.91 0.86 2.68
C GLY A 90 -10.26 0.40 3.23
N ARG A 91 -10.52 0.60 4.52
CA ARG A 91 -11.84 0.31 5.11
C ARG A 91 -12.89 1.28 4.56
N SER A 92 -12.50 2.53 4.32
CA SER A 92 -13.39 3.55 3.75
C SER A 92 -13.68 3.29 2.27
N ASP A 93 -12.69 2.79 1.53
CA ASP A 93 -12.87 2.32 0.14
C ASP A 93 -13.86 1.14 0.08
N PHE A 94 -13.73 0.15 0.97
CA PHE A 94 -14.69 -0.96 1.06
C PHE A 94 -16.11 -0.48 1.37
N ASN A 95 -16.27 0.38 2.38
CA ASN A 95 -17.58 0.91 2.75
C ASN A 95 -18.20 1.74 1.62
N SER A 96 -17.40 2.52 0.88
CA SER A 96 -17.85 3.28 -0.28
C SER A 96 -18.24 2.36 -1.44
N LEU A 97 -17.48 1.30 -1.68
CA LEU A 97 -17.79 0.30 -2.71
C LEU A 97 -19.15 -0.38 -2.48
N VAL A 98 -19.43 -0.76 -1.22
CA VAL A 98 -20.66 -1.48 -0.88
C VAL A 98 -21.84 -0.52 -0.65
N GLY A 99 -21.59 0.66 -0.10
CA GLY A 99 -22.62 1.57 0.41
C GLY A 99 -22.94 2.78 -0.47
N ALA A 100 -22.07 3.18 -1.41
CA ALA A 100 -22.36 4.36 -2.25
C ALA A 100 -23.49 4.08 -3.25
N GLU A 101 -24.34 5.06 -3.52
CA GLU A 101 -25.39 4.93 -4.54
C GLU A 101 -24.85 5.14 -5.96
N LYS A 102 -23.87 6.05 -6.13
CA LYS A 102 -23.33 6.44 -7.43
C LYS A 102 -22.35 5.39 -7.98
N PRO A 103 -22.55 4.86 -9.20
CA PRO A 103 -21.67 3.86 -9.80
C PRO A 103 -20.22 4.31 -9.96
N SER A 104 -19.98 5.60 -10.22
CA SER A 104 -18.63 6.16 -10.36
C SER A 104 -17.81 6.07 -9.08
N ILE A 105 -18.46 6.28 -7.93
CA ILE A 105 -17.81 6.16 -6.60
C ILE A 105 -17.47 4.69 -6.36
N LYS A 106 -18.40 3.77 -6.62
CA LYS A 106 -18.15 2.32 -6.49
C LYS A 106 -16.97 1.88 -7.34
N ALA A 107 -16.94 2.27 -8.62
CA ALA A 107 -15.85 1.92 -9.52
C ALA A 107 -14.50 2.43 -9.01
N THR A 108 -14.43 3.70 -8.58
CA THR A 108 -13.20 4.30 -8.07
C THR A 108 -12.71 3.61 -6.80
N SER A 109 -13.61 3.35 -5.84
CA SER A 109 -13.29 2.63 -4.61
C SER A 109 -12.87 1.18 -4.88
N GLY A 110 -13.49 0.52 -5.85
CA GLY A 110 -13.11 -0.81 -6.30
C GLY A 110 -11.70 -0.83 -6.90
N ILE A 111 -11.36 0.16 -7.74
CA ILE A 111 -10.01 0.31 -8.30
C ILE A 111 -8.99 0.54 -7.19
N PHE A 112 -9.27 1.39 -6.21
CA PHE A 112 -8.32 1.59 -5.12
C PHE A 112 -8.14 0.34 -4.25
N LEU A 113 -9.22 -0.40 -3.98
CA LEU A 113 -9.21 -1.57 -3.11
C LEU A 113 -8.61 -2.83 -3.75
N PHE A 114 -8.93 -3.09 -5.03
CA PHE A 114 -8.54 -4.31 -5.75
C PHE A 114 -7.49 -4.07 -6.84
N GLY A 115 -7.34 -2.83 -7.31
CA GLY A 115 -6.57 -2.53 -8.52
C GLY A 115 -5.09 -2.87 -8.40
N SER A 116 -4.47 -2.68 -7.24
CA SER A 116 -3.07 -3.07 -7.04
C SER A 116 -2.86 -4.57 -7.18
N PHE A 117 -3.74 -5.37 -6.56
CA PHE A 117 -3.73 -6.83 -6.70
C PHE A 117 -4.00 -7.27 -8.15
N LEU A 118 -5.04 -6.73 -8.78
CA LEU A 118 -5.42 -7.11 -10.14
C LEU A 118 -4.34 -6.74 -11.15
N PHE A 119 -3.73 -5.56 -11.03
CA PHE A 119 -2.64 -5.16 -11.90
C PHE A 119 -1.36 -5.97 -11.65
N SER A 120 -1.02 -6.30 -10.40
CA SER A 120 0.08 -7.22 -10.11
C SER A 120 -0.17 -8.59 -10.75
N LEU A 121 -1.40 -9.11 -10.69
CA LEU A 121 -1.76 -10.40 -11.28
C LEU A 121 -1.66 -10.37 -12.81
N LEU A 122 -2.17 -9.31 -13.43
CA LEU A 122 -2.09 -9.11 -14.89
C LEU A 122 -0.64 -8.95 -15.35
N ALA A 123 0.19 -8.22 -14.60
CA ALA A 123 1.61 -8.10 -14.86
C ALA A 123 2.31 -9.46 -14.82
N GLN A 124 2.00 -10.29 -13.83
CA GLN A 124 2.56 -11.64 -13.73
C GLN A 124 2.11 -12.54 -14.89
N TRP A 125 0.83 -12.50 -15.25
CA TRP A 125 0.27 -13.36 -16.30
C TRP A 125 0.74 -12.96 -17.71
N THR A 126 0.95 -11.67 -17.95
CA THR A 126 1.41 -11.15 -19.25
C THR A 126 2.92 -11.04 -19.35
N ALA A 127 3.65 -11.44 -18.31
CA ALA A 127 5.10 -11.41 -18.32
C ALA A 127 5.65 -12.41 -19.35
N PRO A 128 6.65 -12.01 -20.15
CA PRO A 128 7.35 -12.96 -20.99
C PRO A 128 8.15 -13.93 -20.14
N ASP A 129 8.41 -15.12 -20.68
CA ASP A 129 9.39 -16.03 -20.10
C ASP A 129 10.78 -15.39 -20.19
N LEU A 130 11.26 -14.92 -19.04
CA LEU A 130 12.63 -14.44 -18.90
C LEU A 130 13.52 -15.66 -18.68
N ASP A 131 14.57 -15.79 -19.49
CA ASP A 131 15.58 -16.85 -19.34
C ASP A 131 16.07 -16.93 -17.88
N SER A 132 16.44 -18.14 -17.44
CA SER A 132 16.81 -18.51 -16.06
C SER A 132 18.11 -17.87 -15.52
N SER A 133 18.42 -16.66 -15.98
CA SER A 133 19.40 -15.75 -15.40
C SER A 133 18.94 -15.18 -14.05
N ILE A 134 19.85 -14.48 -13.36
CA ILE A 134 19.54 -13.76 -12.12
C ILE A 134 18.38 -12.77 -12.32
N ILE A 135 18.24 -12.18 -13.52
CA ILE A 135 17.17 -11.23 -13.83
C ILE A 135 15.81 -11.94 -13.84
N GLY A 136 15.72 -13.10 -14.48
CA GLY A 136 14.50 -13.92 -14.49
C GLY A 136 14.10 -14.37 -13.08
N LEU A 137 15.07 -14.77 -12.24
CA LEU A 137 14.81 -15.12 -10.85
C LEU A 137 14.27 -13.92 -10.03
N LEU A 138 14.91 -12.75 -10.14
CA LEU A 138 14.50 -11.55 -9.42
C LEU A 138 13.11 -11.07 -9.87
N PHE A 139 12.84 -11.11 -11.18
CA PHE A 139 11.52 -10.81 -11.70
C PHE A 139 10.48 -11.81 -11.18
N GLY A 140 10.75 -13.11 -11.28
CA GLY A 140 9.85 -14.16 -10.80
C GLY A 140 9.49 -13.98 -9.33
N LEU A 141 10.49 -13.82 -8.46
CA LEU A 141 10.28 -13.61 -7.02
C LEU A 141 9.52 -12.31 -6.72
N SER A 142 9.91 -11.20 -7.34
CA SER A 142 9.28 -9.91 -7.09
C SER A 142 7.85 -9.84 -7.61
N SER A 143 7.56 -10.45 -8.77
CA SER A 143 6.23 -10.56 -9.36
C SER A 143 5.30 -11.40 -8.47
N HIS A 144 5.73 -12.59 -8.05
CA HIS A 144 4.95 -13.43 -7.13
C HIS A 144 4.72 -12.75 -5.78
N ALA A 145 5.76 -12.15 -5.20
CA ALA A 145 5.65 -11.41 -3.95
C ALA A 145 4.66 -10.25 -4.07
N SER A 146 4.69 -9.51 -5.17
CA SER A 146 3.76 -8.41 -5.45
C SER A 146 2.30 -8.88 -5.50
N VAL A 147 2.03 -10.01 -6.15
CA VAL A 147 0.67 -10.59 -6.20
C VAL A 147 0.20 -11.03 -4.81
N ILE A 148 1.05 -11.75 -4.08
CA ILE A 148 0.72 -12.23 -2.73
C ILE A 148 0.48 -11.06 -1.78
N ILE A 149 1.37 -10.07 -1.76
CA ILE A 149 1.24 -8.89 -0.89
C ILE A 149 -0.02 -8.10 -1.26
N GLY A 150 -0.27 -7.90 -2.56
CA GLY A 150 -1.49 -7.24 -3.03
C GLY A 150 -2.76 -7.97 -2.55
N ALA A 151 -2.81 -9.29 -2.71
CA ALA A 151 -3.92 -10.11 -2.24
C ALA A 151 -4.13 -10.01 -0.72
N VAL A 152 -3.04 -10.08 0.06
CA VAL A 152 -3.09 -9.96 1.52
C VAL A 152 -3.55 -8.56 1.95
N CYS A 153 -3.06 -7.49 1.32
CA CYS A 153 -3.52 -6.13 1.59
C CYS A 153 -5.03 -6.01 1.37
N THR A 154 -5.50 -6.43 0.19
CA THR A 154 -6.92 -6.39 -0.15
C THR A 154 -7.75 -7.22 0.84
N ALA A 155 -7.30 -8.43 1.20
CA ALA A 155 -8.00 -9.29 2.16
C ALA A 155 -8.14 -8.63 3.54
N ILE A 156 -7.07 -8.02 4.05
CA ILE A 156 -7.09 -7.32 5.34
C ILE A 156 -8.02 -6.10 5.29
N GLU A 157 -7.93 -5.29 4.23
CA GLU A 157 -8.76 -4.08 4.05
C GLU A 157 -10.25 -4.44 3.96
N VAL A 158 -10.59 -5.49 3.22
CA VAL A 158 -11.97 -6.02 3.13
C VAL A 158 -12.43 -6.56 4.49
N TYR A 159 -11.61 -7.37 5.16
CA TYR A 159 -11.95 -7.94 6.46
C TYR A 159 -12.22 -6.87 7.52
N GLU A 160 -11.32 -5.89 7.66
CA GLU A 160 -11.52 -4.79 8.61
C GLU A 160 -12.67 -3.87 8.19
N GLY A 161 -12.92 -3.70 6.89
CA GLY A 161 -14.09 -3.00 6.38
C GLY A 161 -15.41 -3.67 6.78
N ILE A 162 -15.51 -4.99 6.61
CA ILE A 162 -16.68 -5.79 7.04
C ILE A 162 -16.88 -5.68 8.56
N LYS A 163 -15.80 -5.83 9.32
CA LYS A 163 -15.82 -5.75 10.79
C LYS A 163 -16.28 -4.38 11.29
N LEU A 164 -15.88 -3.29 10.63
CA LEU A 164 -16.37 -1.95 10.98
C LEU A 164 -17.84 -1.75 10.62
N LYS A 165 -18.32 -2.32 9.52
CA LYS A 165 -19.72 -2.19 9.10
C LYS A 165 -20.69 -2.96 10.02
N ASN A 166 -20.23 -4.06 10.61
CA ASN A 166 -21.04 -4.93 11.47
C ASN A 166 -20.96 -4.56 12.97
N ARG A 167 -20.25 -3.49 13.34
CA ARG A 167 -20.21 -2.93 14.69
C ARG A 167 -21.20 -1.78 14.80
#